data_AF-A0A4Q2YNA3-F1
#
_entry.id   AF-A0A4Q2YNA3-F1
#
_cell.length_a   1.000
_cell.length_b   1.000
_cell.length_c   1.000
_cell.angle_alpha   90.00
_cell.angle_beta   90.00
_cell.angle_gamma   90.00
#
_symmetry.space_group_name_H-M   'P 1'
#
loop_
_entity.id
_entity.type
_entity.pdbx_description
1 polymer ?
#
loop_
_entity_poly.entity_id
_entity_poly.type
_entity_poly.pdbx_seq_one_letter_code
_entity_poly.pdbx_strand_id
1 'polypeptide(L)'
;GKVTSLVYNYRTLGHTQAAINPLEAPERNPRLRPDQYNLTEADMEREVASSFFRHGDRMKLREMVAALEATYSNKIGFEFMHIHNTTVRHWVRERIEAHAMRSEETPEKKLNSLCWVLESEAFENFLGKRFLGEKRFSNEGGEGIMIILNAILEGGPSRGVKEIEMGMSHRGRLNVLANFVRKSLTTLLYEFTPTYEPDTVAGDGDVKYHLGYESIRELADGKVRVSLAANPSHLEAVNSIVEGKARARQRVLNDLSGGEIDRNQVLPILMHGDAAFAGQGSVAEVLNLSQLKGYRTGGTIHLIINNQIGFTTAPADARSSAYATDVAKMVEAPILHVNGEEPMELYWAALF
;
A
#
# COMPACT_ATOMS: atom_id res chain seq x y z
N GLY A 1 -32.39 -5.71 14.31
CA GLY A 1 -32.37 -4.25 14.51
C GLY A 1 -31.03 -3.81 15.04
N LYS A 2 -30.90 -3.64 16.37
CA LYS A 2 -29.70 -3.12 17.06
C LYS A 2 -28.38 -3.77 16.63
N VAL A 3 -28.34 -5.11 16.65
CA VAL A 3 -27.15 -5.90 16.28
C VAL A 3 -26.75 -5.69 14.82
N THR A 4 -27.73 -5.64 13.91
CA THR A 4 -27.49 -5.36 12.49
C THR A 4 -26.91 -3.97 12.28
N SER A 5 -27.42 -2.96 12.99
CA SER A 5 -26.89 -1.59 12.96
C SER A 5 -25.46 -1.52 13.48
N LEU A 6 -25.15 -2.26 14.55
CA LEU A 6 -23.80 -2.36 15.09
C LEU A 6 -22.82 -2.92 14.04
N VAL A 7 -23.15 -4.05 13.41
CA VAL A 7 -22.34 -4.66 12.34
C VAL A 7 -22.12 -3.67 11.19
N TYR A 8 -23.17 -2.98 10.75
CA TYR A 8 -23.07 -1.98 9.68
C TYR A 8 -22.13 -0.83 10.05
N ASN A 9 -22.22 -0.32 11.26
CA ASN A 9 -21.37 0.78 11.71
C ASN A 9 -19.92 0.34 11.91
N TYR A 10 -19.64 -0.87 12.38
CA TYR A 10 -18.26 -1.39 12.41
C TYR A 10 -17.64 -1.47 11.00
N ARG A 11 -18.40 -1.90 9.99
CA ARG A 11 -17.93 -1.88 8.60
C ARG A 11 -17.66 -0.48 8.06
N THR A 12 -18.45 0.50 8.51
CA THR A 12 -18.40 1.87 7.99
C THR A 12 -17.39 2.73 8.72
N LEU A 13 -17.20 2.51 10.02
CA LEU A 13 -16.45 3.39 10.92
C LEU A 13 -15.36 2.66 11.70
N GLY A 14 -15.24 1.33 11.59
CA GLY A 14 -14.26 0.55 12.36
C GLY A 14 -12.83 1.05 12.19
N HIS A 15 -12.50 1.50 10.97
CA HIS A 15 -11.21 2.11 10.63
C HIS A 15 -10.86 3.35 11.46
N THR A 16 -11.86 4.08 11.98
CA THR A 16 -11.64 5.30 12.78
C THR A 16 -11.13 5.05 14.20
N GLN A 17 -11.19 3.80 14.68
CA GLN A 17 -10.64 3.38 15.97
C GLN A 17 -9.66 2.22 15.82
N ALA A 18 -9.18 1.96 14.60
CA ALA A 18 -8.21 0.91 14.33
C ALA A 18 -6.82 1.31 14.86
N ALA A 19 -6.08 0.35 15.39
CA ALA A 19 -4.72 0.51 15.89
C ALA A 19 -3.68 0.58 14.75
N ILE A 20 -3.87 1.54 13.84
CA ILE A 20 -3.07 1.74 12.62
C ILE A 20 -1.86 2.67 12.82
N ASN A 21 -1.87 3.48 13.88
CA ASN A 21 -0.76 4.36 14.23
C ASN A 21 0.24 3.59 15.10
N PRO A 22 1.51 3.41 14.68
CA PRO A 22 2.53 2.79 15.52
C PRO A 22 2.99 3.68 16.69
N LEU A 23 2.77 5.00 16.62
CA LEU A 23 3.25 5.97 17.59
C LEU A 23 2.27 6.25 18.73
N GLU A 24 0.98 6.00 18.52
CA GLU A 24 -0.09 6.39 19.43
C GLU A 24 -1.14 5.28 19.59
N ALA A 25 -1.73 5.19 20.77
CA ALA A 25 -2.85 4.29 21.00
C ALA A 25 -4.11 4.79 20.26
N PRO A 26 -4.94 3.88 19.71
CA PRO A 26 -6.15 4.28 19.01
C PRO A 26 -7.17 4.90 19.98
N GLU A 27 -7.78 5.99 19.57
CA GLU A 27 -8.94 6.55 20.25
C GLU A 27 -10.19 5.70 19.97
N ARG A 28 -10.99 5.41 21.00
CA ARG A 28 -12.25 4.67 20.85
C ARG A 28 -13.30 5.55 20.18
N ASN A 29 -13.95 5.07 19.12
CA ASN A 29 -15.02 5.83 18.48
C ASN A 29 -16.31 5.69 19.30
N PRO A 30 -16.87 6.78 19.86
CA PRO A 30 -18.10 6.71 20.65
C PRO A 30 -19.26 6.06 19.89
N ARG A 31 -19.33 6.23 18.56
CA ARG A 31 -20.38 5.68 17.69
C ARG A 31 -20.34 4.15 17.54
N LEU A 32 -19.24 3.51 17.91
CA LEU A 32 -19.09 2.05 17.87
C LEU A 32 -19.34 1.38 19.22
N ARG A 33 -19.54 2.17 20.28
CA ARG A 33 -19.84 1.64 21.60
C ARG A 33 -21.24 1.00 21.62
N PRO A 34 -21.42 -0.17 22.24
CA PRO A 34 -22.72 -0.85 22.29
C PRO A 34 -23.85 -0.02 22.92
N ASP A 35 -23.54 0.86 23.87
CA ASP A 35 -24.52 1.73 24.54
C ASP A 35 -25.24 2.68 23.58
N GLN A 36 -24.58 3.11 22.50
CA GLN A 36 -25.21 3.92 21.44
C GLN A 36 -26.36 3.19 20.72
N TYR A 37 -26.42 1.87 20.84
CA TYR A 37 -27.46 1.03 20.24
C TYR A 37 -28.49 0.57 21.28
N ASN A 38 -28.48 1.17 22.48
CA ASN A 38 -29.26 0.72 23.63
C ASN A 38 -28.98 -0.75 23.98
N LEU A 39 -27.71 -1.16 23.89
CA LEU A 39 -27.22 -2.44 24.38
C LEU A 39 -26.46 -2.18 25.69
N THR A 40 -26.94 -2.79 26.76
CA THR A 40 -26.39 -2.62 28.12
C THR A 40 -25.43 -3.75 28.46
N GLU A 41 -24.70 -3.63 29.57
CA GLU A 41 -23.86 -4.71 30.08
C GLU A 41 -24.65 -6.00 30.34
N ALA A 42 -25.93 -5.89 30.75
CA ALA A 42 -26.81 -7.04 30.93
C ALA A 42 -27.14 -7.77 29.61
N ASP A 43 -26.97 -7.13 28.46
CA ASP A 43 -27.18 -7.73 27.15
C ASP A 43 -25.94 -8.50 26.65
N MET A 44 -24.76 -8.29 27.24
CA MET A 44 -23.48 -8.84 26.75
C MET A 44 -23.43 -10.37 26.76
N GLU A 45 -24.15 -11.00 27.69
CA GLU A 45 -24.25 -12.45 27.84
C GLU A 45 -25.42 -13.05 27.05
N ARG A 46 -26.24 -12.24 26.36
CA ARG A 46 -27.33 -12.73 25.51
C ARG A 46 -26.78 -13.30 24.21
N GLU A 47 -27.36 -14.41 23.77
CA GLU A 47 -27.11 -14.94 22.43
C GLU A 47 -27.75 -14.04 21.37
N VAL A 48 -26.95 -13.64 20.39
CA VAL A 48 -27.37 -12.84 19.24
C VAL A 48 -26.89 -13.52 17.96
N ALA A 49 -27.57 -13.20 16.86
CA ALA A 49 -27.17 -13.60 15.52
C ALA A 49 -27.46 -12.45 14.55
N SER A 50 -26.66 -12.38 13.49
CA SER A 50 -26.86 -11.43 12.39
C SER A 50 -26.62 -12.18 11.09
N SER A 51 -27.63 -12.28 10.22
CA SER A 51 -27.48 -12.88 8.89
C SER A 51 -26.39 -12.21 8.04
N PHE A 52 -25.97 -11.01 8.44
CA PHE A 52 -24.94 -10.25 7.76
C PHE A 52 -23.53 -10.48 8.29
N PHE A 53 -23.30 -11.25 9.35
CA PHE A 53 -21.95 -11.45 9.92
C PHE A 53 -21.77 -12.90 10.35
N ARG A 54 -20.59 -13.49 10.09
CA ARG A 54 -20.27 -14.89 10.46
C ARG A 54 -21.38 -15.88 10.03
N HIS A 55 -21.88 -15.72 8.81
CA HIS A 55 -22.93 -16.57 8.22
C HIS A 55 -24.22 -16.73 9.05
N GLY A 56 -24.49 -15.84 10.02
CA GLY A 56 -25.67 -15.94 10.88
C GLY A 56 -25.49 -16.82 12.12
N ASP A 57 -24.26 -17.22 12.44
CA ASP A 57 -23.96 -18.02 13.64
C ASP A 57 -24.43 -17.32 14.92
N ARG A 58 -24.95 -18.11 15.87
CA ARG A 58 -25.30 -17.63 17.20
C ARG A 58 -24.06 -17.57 18.07
N MET A 59 -23.86 -16.42 18.73
CA MET A 59 -22.78 -16.19 19.69
C MET A 59 -23.22 -15.19 20.75
N LYS A 60 -22.48 -15.08 21.85
CA LYS A 60 -22.77 -14.04 22.85
C LYS A 60 -22.52 -12.66 22.25
N LEU A 61 -23.31 -11.66 22.65
CA LEU A 61 -23.11 -10.29 22.17
C LEU A 61 -21.69 -9.79 22.41
N ARG A 62 -21.09 -10.11 23.56
CA ARG A 62 -19.68 -9.78 23.86
C ARG A 62 -18.69 -10.37 22.84
N GLU A 63 -18.93 -11.59 22.38
CA GLU A 63 -18.07 -12.31 21.43
C GLU A 63 -18.24 -11.71 20.04
N MET A 64 -19.47 -11.33 19.67
CA MET A 64 -19.74 -10.62 18.43
C MET A 64 -19.05 -9.25 18.39
N VAL A 65 -19.12 -8.48 19.48
CA VAL A 65 -18.42 -7.19 19.57
C VAL A 65 -16.91 -7.39 19.44
N ALA A 66 -16.33 -8.34 20.18
CA ALA A 66 -14.90 -8.65 20.09
C ALA A 66 -14.50 -9.10 18.67
N ALA A 67 -15.32 -9.90 18.00
CA ALA A 67 -15.07 -10.32 16.63
C ALA A 67 -15.15 -9.14 15.64
N LEU A 68 -16.09 -8.21 15.83
CA LEU A 68 -16.19 -6.99 15.00
C LEU A 68 -14.99 -6.08 15.21
N GLU A 69 -14.55 -5.89 16.46
CA GLU A 69 -13.33 -5.13 16.79
C GLU A 69 -12.09 -5.77 16.16
N ALA A 70 -11.92 -7.09 16.31
CA ALA A 70 -10.82 -7.83 15.72
C ALA A 70 -10.80 -7.76 14.18
N THR A 71 -11.99 -7.67 13.55
CA THR A 71 -12.12 -7.64 12.09
C THR A 71 -11.90 -6.25 11.50
N TYR A 72 -12.45 -5.19 12.11
CA TYR A 72 -12.52 -3.86 11.50
C TYR A 72 -11.75 -2.76 12.24
N SER A 73 -11.26 -3.03 13.45
CA SER A 73 -10.66 -2.05 14.35
C SER A 73 -9.34 -2.54 14.98
N ASN A 74 -8.66 -3.50 14.36
CA ASN A 74 -7.38 -3.99 14.85
C ASN A 74 -6.21 -3.29 14.13
N LYS A 75 -5.22 -4.01 13.64
CA LYS A 75 -4.02 -3.49 12.97
C LYS A 75 -4.23 -3.03 11.53
N ILE A 76 -5.42 -3.26 10.99
CA ILE A 76 -5.86 -2.73 9.69
C ILE A 76 -7.20 -2.01 9.87
N GLY A 77 -7.27 -0.78 9.37
CA GLY A 77 -8.51 -0.04 9.16
C GLY A 77 -8.95 -0.14 7.71
N PHE A 78 -10.22 -0.50 7.48
CA PHE A 78 -10.77 -0.70 6.15
C PHE A 78 -11.80 0.37 5.79
N GLU A 79 -11.58 1.06 4.66
CA GLU A 79 -12.59 1.92 4.05
C GLU A 79 -13.02 1.32 2.71
N PHE A 80 -14.25 0.79 2.68
CA PHE A 80 -14.82 0.13 1.50
C PHE A 80 -16.32 0.31 1.35
N MET A 81 -17.00 0.84 2.38
CA MET A 81 -18.46 0.99 2.36
C MET A 81 -18.93 2.10 1.40
N HIS A 82 -18.04 3.01 0.99
CA HIS A 82 -18.28 4.04 -0.04
C HIS A 82 -18.35 3.49 -1.46
N ILE A 83 -17.96 2.22 -1.69
CA ILE A 83 -18.02 1.57 -2.99
C ILE A 83 -19.49 1.28 -3.34
N HIS A 84 -19.97 1.83 -4.46
CA HIS A 84 -21.36 1.67 -4.88
C HIS A 84 -21.58 0.31 -5.55
N ASN A 85 -20.58 -0.19 -6.28
CA ASN A 85 -20.65 -1.52 -6.88
C ASN A 85 -20.75 -2.61 -5.79
N THR A 86 -21.95 -3.18 -5.64
CA THR A 86 -22.24 -4.15 -4.59
C THR A 86 -21.42 -5.42 -4.74
N THR A 87 -21.14 -5.88 -5.96
CA THR A 87 -20.32 -7.07 -6.21
C THR A 87 -18.90 -6.86 -5.68
N VAL A 88 -18.28 -5.71 -6.00
CA VAL A 88 -16.95 -5.35 -5.49
C VAL A 88 -16.98 -5.20 -3.97
N ARG A 89 -17.98 -4.50 -3.42
CA ARG A 89 -18.11 -4.32 -1.98
C ARG A 89 -18.29 -5.64 -1.23
N HIS A 90 -19.03 -6.59 -1.79
CA HIS A 90 -19.20 -7.94 -1.23
C HIS A 90 -17.90 -8.73 -1.28
N TRP A 91 -17.18 -8.68 -2.40
CA TRP A 91 -15.87 -9.31 -2.56
C TRP A 91 -14.83 -8.78 -1.56
N VAL A 92 -14.79 -7.46 -1.35
CA VAL A 92 -13.91 -6.81 -0.36
C VAL A 92 -14.27 -7.28 1.05
N ARG A 93 -15.56 -7.22 1.40
CA ARG A 93 -16.07 -7.65 2.70
C ARG A 93 -15.69 -9.10 3.02
N GLU A 94 -15.87 -10.01 2.06
CA GLU A 94 -15.58 -11.44 2.26
C GLU A 94 -14.11 -11.69 2.56
N ARG A 95 -13.20 -10.98 1.87
CA ARG A 95 -11.76 -11.05 2.16
C ARG A 95 -11.41 -10.53 3.55
N ILE A 96 -11.96 -9.39 3.95
CA ILE A 96 -11.73 -8.79 5.27
C ILE A 96 -12.20 -9.75 6.38
N GLU A 97 -13.40 -10.31 6.25
CA GLU A 97 -13.95 -11.20 7.28
C GLU A 97 -13.26 -12.56 7.33
N ALA A 98 -12.79 -13.07 6.18
CA ALA A 98 -11.97 -14.27 6.09
C ALA A 98 -10.58 -14.06 6.71
N HIS A 99 -9.97 -12.90 6.51
CA HIS A 99 -8.70 -12.52 7.13
C HIS A 99 -8.76 -12.57 8.65
N ALA A 100 -9.85 -12.09 9.25
CA ALA A 100 -10.06 -12.16 10.69
C ALA A 100 -10.27 -13.59 11.22
N MET A 101 -10.46 -14.59 10.36
CA MET A 101 -10.56 -16.01 10.70
C MET A 101 -9.35 -16.84 10.24
N ARG A 102 -8.31 -16.18 9.71
CA ARG A 102 -7.16 -16.90 9.18
C ARG A 102 -6.41 -17.62 10.30
N SER A 103 -5.81 -18.76 9.95
CA SER A 103 -4.78 -19.38 10.76
C SER A 103 -3.52 -18.52 10.78
N GLU A 104 -2.64 -18.76 11.74
CA GLU A 104 -1.33 -18.11 11.76
C GLU A 104 -0.56 -18.32 10.45
N GLU A 105 0.17 -17.29 10.03
CA GLU A 105 1.06 -17.35 8.87
C GLU A 105 2.19 -18.37 9.07
N THR A 106 2.66 -18.93 7.97
CA THR A 106 3.72 -19.94 7.99
C THR A 106 5.04 -19.37 8.52
N PRO A 107 5.86 -20.18 9.22
CA PRO A 107 7.18 -19.74 9.68
C PRO A 107 8.06 -19.20 8.55
N GLU A 108 7.94 -19.75 7.35
CA GLU A 108 8.67 -19.32 6.15
C GLU A 108 8.33 -17.88 5.74
N LYS A 109 7.03 -17.53 5.67
CA LYS A 109 6.61 -16.15 5.36
C LYS A 109 7.07 -15.16 6.41
N LYS A 110 7.01 -15.54 7.70
CA LYS A 110 7.52 -14.74 8.82
C LYS A 110 9.02 -14.50 8.67
N LEU A 111 9.79 -15.54 8.33
CA LEU A 111 11.23 -15.46 8.11
C LEU A 111 11.58 -14.58 6.90
N ASN A 112 10.92 -14.77 5.76
CA ASN A 112 11.16 -13.95 4.55
C ASN A 112 10.87 -12.47 4.81
N SER A 113 9.75 -12.19 5.48
CA SER A 113 9.37 -10.81 5.85
C SER A 113 10.39 -10.17 6.79
N LEU A 114 10.89 -10.92 7.77
CA LEU A 114 11.97 -10.47 8.65
C LEU A 114 13.25 -10.18 7.87
N CYS A 115 13.66 -11.06 6.96
CA CYS A 115 14.84 -10.84 6.12
C CYS A 115 14.72 -9.56 5.28
N TRP A 116 13.56 -9.30 4.66
CA TRP A 116 13.35 -8.07 3.88
C TRP A 116 13.45 -6.80 4.72
N VAL A 117 12.94 -6.83 5.96
CA VAL A 117 13.07 -5.70 6.90
C VAL A 117 14.54 -5.52 7.32
N LEU A 118 15.24 -6.61 7.65
CA LEU A 118 16.65 -6.55 8.05
C LEU A 118 17.56 -6.07 6.90
N GLU A 119 17.33 -6.51 5.67
CA GLU A 119 18.05 -6.01 4.48
C GLU A 119 17.84 -4.49 4.31
N SER A 120 16.60 -4.03 4.49
CA SER A 120 16.23 -2.62 4.42
C SER A 120 16.94 -1.79 5.50
N GLU A 121 16.87 -2.23 6.76
CA GLU A 121 17.44 -1.52 7.90
C GLU A 121 18.98 -1.53 7.84
N ALA A 122 19.59 -2.67 7.51
CA ALA A 122 21.04 -2.78 7.38
C ALA A 122 21.60 -1.84 6.30
N PHE A 123 20.89 -1.69 5.18
CA PHE A 123 21.26 -0.78 4.11
C PHE A 123 21.22 0.68 4.56
N GLU A 124 20.15 1.12 5.23
CA GLU A 124 20.04 2.49 5.76
C GLU A 124 21.11 2.78 6.81
N ASN A 125 21.33 1.86 7.73
CA ASN A 125 22.35 1.95 8.76
C ASN A 125 23.77 2.06 8.15
N PHE A 126 24.04 1.29 7.10
CA PHE A 126 25.32 1.36 6.38
C PHE A 126 25.52 2.74 5.74
N LEU A 127 24.52 3.24 4.99
CA LEU A 127 24.61 4.56 4.36
C LEU A 127 24.78 5.67 5.39
N GLY A 128 24.03 5.63 6.49
CA GLY A 128 24.10 6.60 7.57
C GLY A 128 25.47 6.65 8.24
N LYS A 129 26.15 5.50 8.41
CA LYS A 129 27.51 5.43 8.97
C LYS A 129 28.59 5.83 7.96
N ARG A 130 28.45 5.44 6.69
CA ARG A 130 29.51 5.61 5.68
C ARG A 130 29.52 6.99 5.02
N PHE A 131 28.35 7.59 4.83
CA PHE A 131 28.15 8.86 4.12
C PHE A 131 27.49 9.89 5.04
N LEU A 132 28.21 10.25 6.11
CA LEU A 132 27.75 11.22 7.11
C LEU A 132 27.49 12.59 6.44
N GLY A 133 26.31 13.17 6.72
CA GLY A 133 25.91 14.49 6.20
C GLY A 133 25.28 14.46 4.80
N GLU A 134 25.36 13.35 4.07
CA GLU A 134 24.71 13.21 2.76
C GLU A 134 23.19 13.02 2.90
N LYS A 135 22.42 13.78 2.11
CA LYS A 135 20.97 13.59 2.03
C LYS A 135 20.67 12.27 1.30
N ARG A 136 20.06 11.32 2.02
CA ARG A 136 19.66 10.00 1.50
C ARG A 136 18.15 9.75 1.47
N PHE A 137 17.35 10.62 2.09
CA PHE A 137 15.90 10.46 2.24
C PHE A 137 15.51 9.07 2.76
N SER A 138 16.02 8.75 3.95
CA SER A 138 15.99 7.40 4.52
C SER A 138 14.59 6.79 4.58
N ASN A 139 14.54 5.46 4.40
CA ASN A 139 13.36 4.65 4.67
C ASN A 139 13.18 4.27 6.15
N GLU A 140 14.03 4.76 7.07
CA GLU A 140 13.94 4.45 8.50
C GLU A 140 12.51 4.70 9.06
N GLY A 141 11.95 3.69 9.74
CA GLY A 141 10.56 3.67 10.22
C GLY A 141 9.50 3.38 9.15
N GLY A 142 9.91 3.09 7.90
CA GLY A 142 9.07 2.74 6.76
C GLY A 142 9.48 1.42 6.11
N GLU A 143 10.27 0.58 6.77
CA GLU A 143 10.85 -0.66 6.25
C GLU A 143 9.80 -1.68 5.84
N GLY A 144 8.62 -1.65 6.47
CA GLY A 144 7.47 -2.48 6.12
C GLY A 144 7.06 -2.39 4.64
N ILE A 145 7.42 -1.31 3.94
CA ILE A 145 7.20 -1.20 2.48
C ILE A 145 7.89 -2.31 1.68
N MET A 146 9.03 -2.82 2.17
CA MET A 146 9.74 -3.93 1.52
C MET A 146 8.96 -5.23 1.61
N ILE A 147 8.17 -5.42 2.66
CA ILE A 147 7.27 -6.57 2.78
C ILE A 147 6.19 -6.49 1.72
N ILE A 148 5.54 -5.32 1.58
CA ILE A 148 4.48 -5.14 0.58
C ILE A 148 5.02 -5.37 -0.83
N LEU A 149 6.12 -4.70 -1.17
CA LEU A 149 6.70 -4.78 -2.51
C LEU A 149 7.14 -6.20 -2.87
N ASN A 150 7.85 -6.90 -1.97
CA ASN A 150 8.28 -8.27 -2.24
C ASN A 150 7.10 -9.26 -2.25
N ALA A 151 6.09 -9.10 -1.39
CA ALA A 151 4.90 -9.95 -1.43
C ALA A 151 4.11 -9.80 -2.74
N ILE A 152 3.94 -8.56 -3.25
CA ILE A 152 3.34 -8.31 -4.57
C ILE A 152 4.18 -8.96 -5.68
N LEU A 153 5.51 -8.80 -5.61
CA LEU A 153 6.43 -9.34 -6.61
C LEU A 153 6.39 -10.87 -6.64
N GLU A 154 6.51 -11.54 -5.49
CA GLU A 154 6.45 -13.00 -5.38
C GLU A 154 5.08 -13.57 -5.75
N GLY A 155 4.00 -12.84 -5.47
CA GLY A 155 2.65 -13.22 -5.87
C GLY A 155 2.31 -12.92 -7.33
N GLY A 156 3.15 -12.16 -8.04
CA GLY A 156 2.88 -11.62 -9.37
C GLY A 156 2.78 -12.68 -10.48
N PRO A 157 3.80 -13.54 -10.69
CA PRO A 157 3.82 -14.46 -11.84
C PRO A 157 2.65 -15.42 -11.88
N SER A 158 2.31 -16.03 -10.73
CA SER A 158 1.12 -16.88 -10.59
C SER A 158 -0.21 -16.18 -10.94
N ARG A 159 -0.25 -14.84 -10.90
CA ARG A 159 -1.40 -14.00 -11.29
C ARG A 159 -1.27 -13.42 -12.70
N GLY A 160 -0.25 -13.82 -13.46
CA GLY A 160 -0.02 -13.41 -14.84
C GLY A 160 0.80 -12.13 -15.00
N VAL A 161 1.31 -11.54 -13.91
CA VAL A 161 2.16 -10.33 -13.97
C VAL A 161 3.51 -10.69 -14.58
N LYS A 162 3.88 -10.00 -15.65
CA LYS A 162 5.18 -10.13 -16.34
C LYS A 162 6.07 -8.91 -16.09
N GLU A 163 5.45 -7.76 -15.89
CA GLU A 163 6.16 -6.50 -15.71
C GLU A 163 5.53 -5.67 -14.60
N ILE A 164 6.36 -4.96 -13.84
CA ILE A 164 5.96 -3.96 -12.87
C ILE A 164 6.57 -2.62 -13.33
N GLU A 165 5.70 -1.63 -13.56
CA GLU A 165 6.10 -0.26 -13.84
C GLU A 165 5.85 0.60 -12.61
N MET A 166 6.91 1.18 -12.04
CA MET A 166 6.82 1.90 -10.78
C MET A 166 7.19 3.37 -10.87
N GLY A 167 6.54 4.18 -10.04
CA GLY A 167 6.95 5.53 -9.69
C GLY A 167 6.96 5.71 -8.19
N MET A 168 7.90 6.50 -7.68
CA MET A 168 7.94 6.82 -6.26
C MET A 168 8.50 8.21 -5.99
N SER A 169 8.17 8.76 -4.82
CA SER A 169 8.84 9.92 -4.25
C SER A 169 10.30 9.64 -3.84
N HIS A 170 10.97 10.61 -3.23
CA HIS A 170 12.35 10.44 -2.76
C HIS A 170 12.49 9.52 -1.54
N ARG A 171 11.45 9.35 -0.71
CA ARG A 171 11.55 8.62 0.57
C ARG A 171 11.80 7.13 0.33
N GLY A 172 12.91 6.63 0.88
CA GLY A 172 13.32 5.24 0.75
C GLY A 172 13.74 4.81 -0.66
N ARG A 173 13.94 5.75 -1.59
CA ARG A 173 14.20 5.41 -3.00
C ARG A 173 15.47 4.59 -3.20
N LEU A 174 16.56 4.93 -2.51
CA LEU A 174 17.81 4.18 -2.59
C LEU A 174 17.64 2.75 -2.06
N ASN A 175 16.82 2.58 -1.03
CA ASN A 175 16.48 1.29 -0.46
C ASN A 175 15.67 0.44 -1.45
N VAL A 176 14.64 1.02 -2.07
CA VAL A 176 13.86 0.37 -3.14
C VAL A 176 14.77 0.00 -4.30
N LEU A 177 15.65 0.89 -4.75
CA LEU A 177 16.61 0.59 -5.82
C LEU A 177 17.52 -0.59 -5.46
N ALA A 178 18.11 -0.61 -4.26
CA ALA A 178 19.05 -1.65 -3.83
C ALA A 178 18.35 -3.00 -3.58
N ASN A 179 17.28 -2.99 -2.78
CA ASN A 179 16.69 -4.19 -2.19
C ASN A 179 15.50 -4.74 -2.99
N PHE A 180 14.77 -3.87 -3.70
CA PHE A 180 13.62 -4.28 -4.52
C PHE A 180 13.93 -4.29 -6.03
N VAL A 181 14.47 -3.21 -6.60
CA VAL A 181 14.83 -3.19 -8.03
C VAL A 181 16.18 -3.92 -8.27
N ARG A 182 16.97 -4.22 -7.23
CA ARG A 182 18.28 -4.88 -7.35
C ARG A 182 19.28 -4.14 -8.25
N LYS A 183 19.28 -2.80 -8.18
CA LYS A 183 20.40 -1.99 -8.69
C LYS A 183 21.66 -2.36 -7.92
N SER A 184 22.76 -2.57 -8.64
CA SER A 184 23.98 -3.08 -8.00
C SER A 184 24.48 -2.10 -6.93
N LEU A 185 24.90 -2.63 -5.78
CA LEU A 185 25.46 -1.82 -4.71
C LEU A 185 26.72 -1.08 -5.19
N THR A 186 27.54 -1.69 -6.05
CA THR A 186 28.71 -1.03 -6.64
C THR A 186 28.31 0.24 -7.38
N THR A 187 27.29 0.17 -8.24
CA THR A 187 26.77 1.34 -8.97
C THR A 187 26.20 2.38 -8.00
N LEU A 188 25.35 1.96 -7.07
CA LEU A 188 24.74 2.87 -6.10
C LEU A 188 25.79 3.58 -5.24
N LEU A 189 26.77 2.86 -4.72
CA LEU A 189 27.83 3.43 -3.88
C LEU A 189 28.81 4.29 -4.67
N TYR A 190 29.04 3.97 -5.95
CA TYR A 190 29.82 4.82 -6.84
C TYR A 190 29.17 6.19 -7.04
N GLU A 191 27.83 6.26 -7.15
CA GLU A 191 27.06 7.51 -7.22
C GLU A 191 27.15 8.38 -5.96
N PHE A 192 27.66 7.85 -4.85
CA PHE A 192 27.98 8.64 -3.65
C PHE A 192 29.40 9.19 -3.65
N THR A 193 30.27 8.79 -4.57
CA THR A 193 31.65 9.25 -4.61
C THR A 193 31.74 10.64 -5.26
N PRO A 194 32.64 11.54 -4.78
CA PRO A 194 32.86 12.84 -5.41
C PRO A 194 33.35 12.75 -6.86
N THR A 195 33.89 11.59 -7.25
CA THR A 195 34.43 11.27 -8.57
C THR A 195 33.40 10.67 -9.51
N TYR A 196 32.11 10.63 -9.11
CA TYR A 196 31.06 10.15 -9.98
C TYR A 196 30.93 11.08 -11.20
N GLU A 197 31.46 10.63 -12.33
CA GLU A 197 31.12 11.18 -13.64
C GLU A 197 30.03 10.29 -14.24
N PRO A 198 28.83 10.84 -14.52
CA PRO A 198 27.80 10.11 -15.24
C PRO A 198 28.38 9.68 -16.59
N ASP A 199 28.45 8.38 -16.85
CA ASP A 199 28.90 7.83 -18.13
C ASP A 199 27.82 8.13 -19.19
N THR A 200 27.81 9.37 -19.66
CA THR A 200 26.73 9.95 -20.46
C THR A 200 27.28 10.41 -21.80
N VAL A 201 26.73 9.82 -22.87
CA VAL A 201 26.97 10.26 -24.25
C VAL A 201 26.21 11.57 -24.54
N ALA A 202 25.27 11.98 -23.69
CA ALA A 202 24.54 13.25 -23.78
C ALA A 202 23.86 13.65 -22.43
N GLY A 203 24.35 14.68 -21.74
CA GLY A 203 23.58 15.44 -20.73
C GLY A 203 24.33 15.78 -19.42
N ASP A 204 23.82 16.78 -18.69
CA ASP A 204 24.38 17.30 -17.43
C ASP A 204 24.15 16.39 -16.19
N GLY A 205 23.50 15.23 -16.36
CA GLY A 205 23.12 14.33 -15.27
C GLY A 205 21.96 14.84 -14.39
N ASP A 206 21.59 14.06 -13.36
CA ASP A 206 20.64 14.45 -12.30
C ASP A 206 21.07 13.78 -10.98
N VAL A 207 20.50 14.19 -9.85
CA VAL A 207 20.82 13.61 -8.54
C VAL A 207 20.44 12.13 -8.45
N LYS A 208 21.24 11.35 -7.72
CA LYS A 208 21.13 9.87 -7.56
C LYS A 208 19.72 9.33 -7.26
N TYR A 209 18.88 10.11 -6.56
CA TYR A 209 17.50 9.76 -6.22
C TYR A 209 16.44 10.26 -7.23
N HIS A 210 16.83 10.71 -8.43
CA HIS A 210 15.93 10.97 -9.56
C HIS A 210 16.10 9.95 -10.69
N LEU A 211 17.23 9.22 -10.71
CA LEU A 211 17.54 8.27 -11.77
C LEU A 211 16.59 7.07 -11.71
N GLY A 212 16.13 6.65 -12.89
CA GLY A 212 15.39 5.42 -13.08
C GLY A 212 16.32 4.21 -13.13
N TYR A 213 15.77 3.02 -12.99
CA TYR A 213 16.51 1.77 -13.17
C TYR A 213 15.54 0.65 -13.55
N GLU A 214 16.02 -0.32 -14.30
CA GLU A 214 15.25 -1.53 -14.60
C GLU A 214 16.09 -2.78 -14.38
N SER A 215 15.41 -3.85 -14.00
CA SER A 215 16.00 -5.17 -13.83
C SER A 215 14.99 -6.27 -14.07
N ILE A 216 15.48 -7.50 -14.19
CA ILE A 216 14.65 -8.70 -14.17
C ILE A 216 14.81 -9.36 -12.81
N ARG A 217 13.71 -9.55 -12.11
CA ARG A 217 13.64 -10.31 -10.86
C ARG A 217 13.34 -11.76 -11.20
N GLU A 218 14.27 -12.64 -10.85
CA GLU A 218 14.11 -14.10 -10.93
C GLU A 218 13.38 -14.58 -9.67
N LEU A 219 12.26 -15.27 -9.84
CA LEU A 219 11.41 -15.82 -8.77
C LEU A 219 11.25 -17.33 -8.99
N ALA A 220 10.74 -18.04 -7.98
CA ALA A 220 10.55 -19.49 -8.08
C ALA A 220 9.56 -19.89 -9.19
N ASP A 221 8.56 -19.05 -9.46
CA ASP A 221 7.45 -19.31 -10.38
C ASP A 221 7.53 -18.48 -11.69
N GLY A 222 8.59 -17.68 -11.89
CA GLY A 222 8.77 -16.95 -13.14
C GLY A 222 9.75 -15.78 -13.04
N LYS A 223 9.75 -14.96 -14.09
CA LYS A 223 10.55 -13.74 -14.18
C LYS A 223 9.64 -12.53 -14.28
N VAL A 224 9.96 -11.48 -13.53
CA VAL A 224 9.23 -10.20 -13.60
C VAL A 224 10.19 -9.09 -13.92
N ARG A 225 9.92 -8.33 -14.99
CA ARG A 225 10.65 -7.09 -15.28
C ARG A 225 10.18 -6.01 -14.32
N VAL A 226 11.06 -5.40 -13.55
CA VAL A 226 10.74 -4.29 -12.65
C VAL A 226 11.42 -3.03 -13.18
N SER A 227 10.64 -1.99 -13.48
CA SER A 227 11.14 -0.70 -13.97
C SER A 227 10.71 0.41 -13.02
N LEU A 228 11.68 1.08 -12.39
CA LEU A 228 11.42 2.31 -11.64
C LEU A 228 11.69 3.52 -12.54
N ALA A 229 10.67 4.33 -12.75
CA ALA A 229 10.76 5.54 -13.58
C ALA A 229 11.70 6.59 -12.95
N ALA A 230 12.43 7.31 -13.81
CA ALA A 230 13.08 8.54 -13.42
C ALA A 230 12.02 9.61 -13.09
N ASN A 231 12.30 10.50 -12.15
CA ASN A 231 11.39 11.58 -11.80
C ASN A 231 12.13 12.82 -11.28
N PRO A 232 11.61 14.02 -11.55
CA PRO A 232 12.13 15.24 -10.94
C PRO A 232 11.74 15.32 -9.46
N SER A 233 12.20 16.37 -8.78
CA SER A 233 11.80 16.68 -7.38
C SER A 233 10.32 17.07 -7.24
N HIS A 234 9.62 17.39 -8.33
CA HIS A 234 8.20 17.70 -8.32
C HIS A 234 7.42 16.42 -7.98
N LEU A 235 7.00 16.31 -6.72
CA LEU A 235 6.26 15.16 -6.20
C LEU A 235 4.99 14.93 -7.02
N GLU A 236 4.58 13.67 -7.14
CA GLU A 236 3.40 13.22 -7.88
C GLU A 236 3.44 13.42 -9.42
N ALA A 237 4.38 14.20 -9.96
CA ALA A 237 4.50 14.42 -11.41
C ALA A 237 4.82 13.13 -12.19
N VAL A 238 5.44 12.14 -11.54
CA VAL A 238 5.78 10.84 -12.14
C VAL A 238 4.56 9.94 -12.37
N ASN A 239 3.44 10.20 -11.69
CA ASN A 239 2.29 9.30 -11.68
C ASN A 239 1.72 9.08 -13.09
N SER A 240 1.46 10.15 -13.84
CA SER A 240 0.93 10.05 -15.20
C SER A 240 1.94 9.41 -16.17
N ILE A 241 3.25 9.60 -15.92
CA ILE A 241 4.32 9.01 -16.72
C ILE A 241 4.32 7.49 -16.57
N VAL A 242 4.21 6.98 -15.34
CA VAL A 242 4.17 5.54 -15.07
C VAL A 242 2.92 4.91 -15.66
N GLU A 243 1.75 5.53 -15.52
CA GLU A 243 0.52 5.05 -16.18
C GLU A 243 0.69 4.98 -17.70
N GLY A 244 1.29 6.01 -18.30
CA GLY A 244 1.62 6.02 -19.72
C GLY A 244 2.58 4.90 -20.13
N LYS A 245 3.66 4.69 -19.35
CA LYS A 245 4.63 3.59 -19.57
C LYS A 245 3.95 2.24 -19.46
N ALA A 246 3.19 1.98 -18.39
CA ALA A 246 2.46 0.74 -18.19
C ALA A 246 1.48 0.48 -19.35
N ARG A 247 0.72 1.50 -19.75
CA ARG A 247 -0.21 1.40 -20.89
C ARG A 247 0.51 1.09 -22.20
N ALA A 248 1.69 1.68 -22.43
CA ALA A 248 2.50 1.40 -23.61
C ALA A 248 3.03 -0.05 -23.58
N ARG A 249 3.54 -0.52 -22.43
CA ARG A 249 4.01 -1.90 -22.26
C ARG A 249 2.90 -2.93 -22.47
N GLN A 250 1.69 -2.67 -21.98
CA GLN A 250 0.52 -3.53 -22.24
C GLN A 250 0.24 -3.67 -23.74
N ARG A 251 0.43 -2.61 -24.54
CA ARG A 251 0.28 -2.67 -26.00
C ARG A 251 1.41 -3.48 -26.64
N VAL A 252 2.65 -3.24 -26.24
CA VAL A 252 3.81 -4.00 -26.74
C VAL A 252 3.65 -5.50 -26.49
N LEU A 253 3.26 -5.90 -25.28
CA LEU A 253 3.02 -7.31 -24.95
C LEU A 253 1.84 -7.90 -25.72
N ASN A 254 0.80 -7.10 -26.00
CA ASN A 254 -0.33 -7.51 -26.83
C ASN A 254 0.07 -7.72 -28.29
N ASP A 255 0.85 -6.82 -28.87
CA ASP A 255 1.30 -6.91 -30.26
C ASP A 255 2.17 -8.16 -30.46
N LEU A 256 2.90 -8.59 -29.42
CA LEU A 256 3.68 -9.83 -29.41
C LEU A 256 2.81 -11.09 -29.27
N SER A 257 1.67 -11.03 -28.59
CA SER A 257 0.79 -12.19 -28.36
C SER A 257 -0.27 -12.37 -29.45
N GLY A 258 -0.59 -11.32 -30.21
CA GLY A 258 -1.59 -11.35 -31.29
C GLY A 258 -3.05 -11.46 -30.81
N GLY A 259 -3.32 -11.19 -29.53
CA GLY A 259 -4.63 -11.37 -28.88
C GLY A 259 -5.32 -10.06 -28.44
N GLU A 260 -6.25 -10.20 -27.49
CA GLU A 260 -6.82 -9.06 -26.75
C GLU A 260 -5.85 -8.56 -25.67
N ILE A 261 -5.88 -7.25 -25.40
CA ILE A 261 -4.99 -6.63 -24.41
C ILE A 261 -5.31 -7.16 -23.01
N ASP A 262 -4.48 -8.10 -22.55
CA ASP A 262 -4.46 -8.57 -21.17
C ASP A 262 -3.72 -7.56 -20.29
N ARG A 263 -4.50 -6.83 -19.48
CA ARG A 263 -3.96 -5.77 -18.61
C ARG A 263 -3.27 -6.30 -17.37
N ASN A 264 -3.48 -7.56 -17.01
CA ASN A 264 -2.86 -8.15 -15.82
C ASN A 264 -1.36 -8.39 -16.01
N GLN A 265 -0.86 -8.34 -17.26
CA GLN A 265 0.54 -8.59 -17.57
C GLN A 265 1.49 -7.47 -17.11
N VAL A 266 0.99 -6.25 -16.96
CA VAL A 266 1.78 -5.10 -16.51
C VAL A 266 1.08 -4.44 -15.34
N LEU A 267 1.70 -4.48 -14.17
CA LEU A 267 1.19 -3.93 -12.93
C LEU A 267 1.83 -2.56 -12.65
N PRO A 268 1.07 -1.45 -12.69
CA PRO A 268 1.55 -0.17 -12.21
C PRO A 268 1.57 -0.14 -10.67
N ILE A 269 2.66 0.35 -10.08
CA ILE A 269 2.78 0.63 -8.64
C ILE A 269 3.23 2.07 -8.44
N LEU A 270 2.44 2.87 -7.72
CA LEU A 270 2.75 4.26 -7.42
C LEU A 270 2.94 4.45 -5.91
N MET A 271 4.09 5.00 -5.52
CA MET A 271 4.43 5.22 -4.12
C MET A 271 4.47 6.72 -3.78
N HIS A 272 3.74 7.11 -2.75
CA HIS A 272 3.45 8.50 -2.43
C HIS A 272 3.88 8.85 -1.00
N GLY A 273 4.11 10.14 -0.73
CA GLY A 273 4.10 10.68 0.63
C GLY A 273 2.70 11.17 0.99
N ASP A 274 2.33 11.15 2.27
CA ASP A 274 0.98 11.54 2.72
C ASP A 274 0.60 12.98 2.36
N ALA A 275 1.49 13.94 2.65
CA ALA A 275 1.22 15.35 2.36
C ALA A 275 1.12 15.62 0.85
N ALA A 276 1.96 14.98 0.05
CA ALA A 276 1.96 15.14 -1.40
C ALA A 276 0.73 14.50 -2.05
N PHE A 277 0.35 13.30 -1.60
CA PHE A 277 -0.83 12.59 -2.10
C PHE A 277 -2.12 13.38 -1.88
N ALA A 278 -2.25 14.03 -0.73
CA ALA A 278 -3.42 14.85 -0.40
C ALA A 278 -3.40 16.23 -1.09
N GLY A 279 -2.21 16.82 -1.29
CA GLY A 279 -2.08 18.22 -1.71
C GLY A 279 -1.86 18.47 -3.21
N GLN A 280 -1.36 17.49 -3.97
CA GLN A 280 -1.06 17.68 -5.39
C GLN A 280 -2.26 17.30 -6.28
N GLY A 281 -2.76 18.27 -7.05
CA GLY A 281 -3.93 18.06 -7.93
C GLY A 281 -3.73 17.00 -9.02
N SER A 282 -2.48 16.75 -9.43
CA SER A 282 -2.13 15.70 -10.40
C SER A 282 -2.54 14.30 -9.93
N VAL A 283 -2.62 14.05 -8.61
CA VAL A 283 -3.08 12.79 -8.05
C VAL A 283 -4.54 12.53 -8.43
N ALA A 284 -5.41 13.52 -8.22
CA ALA A 284 -6.82 13.42 -8.62
C ALA A 284 -6.94 13.29 -10.15
N GLU A 285 -6.16 14.05 -10.93
CA GLU A 285 -6.16 13.92 -12.38
C GLU A 285 -5.84 12.49 -12.83
N VAL A 286 -4.77 11.88 -12.30
CA VAL A 286 -4.36 10.51 -12.65
C VAL A 286 -5.39 9.48 -12.20
N LEU A 287 -5.92 9.60 -10.98
CA LEU A 287 -6.98 8.71 -10.48
C LEU A 287 -8.20 8.75 -11.41
N ASN A 288 -8.61 9.93 -11.90
CA ASN A 288 -9.74 10.07 -12.83
C ASN A 288 -9.51 9.33 -14.17
N LEU A 289 -8.25 9.16 -14.60
CA LEU A 289 -7.92 8.44 -15.82
C LEU A 289 -8.04 6.91 -15.69
N SER A 290 -8.09 6.38 -14.46
CA SER A 290 -7.98 4.95 -14.15
C SER A 290 -8.94 4.03 -14.92
N GLN A 291 -10.15 4.50 -15.22
CA GLN A 291 -11.19 3.73 -15.92
C GLN A 291 -11.39 4.13 -17.40
N LEU A 292 -10.83 5.26 -17.83
CA LEU A 292 -11.06 5.80 -19.18
C LEU A 292 -10.43 4.89 -20.24
N LYS A 293 -11.17 4.55 -21.31
CA LYS A 293 -10.70 3.63 -22.37
C LYS A 293 -9.32 3.99 -22.93
N GLY A 294 -9.04 5.28 -23.12
CA GLY A 294 -7.76 5.79 -23.64
C GLY A 294 -6.58 5.61 -22.69
N TYR A 295 -6.83 5.53 -21.38
CA TYR A 295 -5.81 5.67 -20.34
C TYR A 295 -5.68 4.45 -19.43
N ARG A 296 -6.80 3.80 -19.08
CA ARG A 296 -6.88 2.66 -18.15
C ARG A 296 -5.75 1.65 -18.30
N THR A 297 -5.18 1.24 -17.18
CA THR A 297 -4.10 0.24 -17.08
C THR A 297 -4.57 -1.04 -16.39
N GLY A 298 -5.86 -1.16 -16.07
CA GLY A 298 -6.40 -2.34 -15.37
C GLY A 298 -6.41 -2.20 -13.85
N GLY A 299 -6.02 -1.01 -13.35
CA GLY A 299 -5.88 -0.72 -11.93
C GLY A 299 -4.41 -0.51 -11.57
N THR A 300 -4.18 0.27 -10.52
CA THR A 300 -2.85 0.64 -10.03
C THR A 300 -2.82 0.41 -8.52
N ILE A 301 -1.75 -0.17 -8.02
CA ILE A 301 -1.53 -0.28 -6.58
C ILE A 301 -0.88 1.02 -6.11
N HIS A 302 -1.60 1.76 -5.27
CA HIS A 302 -1.11 2.99 -4.64
C HIS A 302 -0.61 2.69 -3.22
N LEU A 303 0.67 2.97 -2.95
CA LEU A 303 1.30 2.78 -1.65
C LEU A 303 1.64 4.14 -1.06
N ILE A 304 0.90 4.56 -0.03
CA ILE A 304 1.13 5.85 0.63
C ILE A 304 1.98 5.60 1.87
N ILE A 305 3.22 6.07 1.84
CA ILE A 305 4.12 6.04 3.01
C ILE A 305 3.70 7.20 3.94
N ASN A 306 2.72 6.93 4.78
CA ASN A 306 2.18 7.90 5.73
C ASN A 306 3.01 7.93 7.02
N ASN A 307 4.11 8.69 6.99
CA ASN A 307 4.94 8.98 8.15
C ASN A 307 4.39 10.13 9.03
N GLN A 308 3.17 10.58 8.77
CA GLN A 308 2.45 11.59 9.54
C GLN A 308 3.14 12.96 9.60
N ILE A 309 4.01 13.27 8.63
CA ILE A 309 4.69 14.56 8.57
C ILE A 309 5.12 14.92 7.14
N GLY A 310 4.78 16.14 6.72
CA GLY A 310 5.22 16.73 5.46
C GLY A 310 6.39 17.68 5.68
N PHE A 311 7.63 17.17 5.69
CA PHE A 311 8.83 17.94 6.06
C PHE A 311 8.72 18.51 7.48
N THR A 312 8.26 19.75 7.65
CA THR A 312 8.00 20.39 8.96
C THR A 312 6.50 20.61 9.21
N THR A 313 5.65 20.24 8.26
CA THR A 313 4.20 20.52 8.27
C THR A 313 3.46 19.35 8.90
N ALA A 314 2.64 19.64 9.91
CA ALA A 314 1.79 18.65 10.55
C ALA A 314 0.61 18.24 9.63
N PRO A 315 0.06 17.03 9.79
CA PRO A 315 -1.10 16.56 9.03
C PRO A 315 -2.28 17.53 8.99
N ALA A 316 -2.57 18.21 10.11
CA ALA A 316 -3.69 19.15 10.24
C ALA A 316 -3.54 20.40 9.33
N ASP A 317 -2.32 20.79 8.99
CA ASP A 317 -2.03 21.90 8.09
C ASP A 317 -1.84 21.45 6.64
N ALA A 318 -1.70 20.14 6.40
CA ALA A 318 -1.44 19.56 5.08
C ALA A 318 -2.72 19.17 4.32
N ARG A 319 -3.85 18.98 5.01
CA ARG A 319 -5.12 18.54 4.39
C ARG A 319 -6.34 18.94 5.21
N SER A 320 -7.50 18.99 4.55
CA SER A 320 -8.80 19.24 5.18
C SER A 320 -9.64 17.98 5.43
N SER A 321 -9.08 16.81 5.13
CA SER A 321 -9.74 15.51 5.23
C SER A 321 -9.12 14.67 6.36
N ALA A 322 -9.82 13.62 6.80
CA ALA A 322 -9.36 12.79 7.91
C ALA A 322 -8.08 12.02 7.52
N TYR A 323 -8.10 11.41 6.33
CA TYR A 323 -6.97 10.64 5.80
C TYR A 323 -6.37 11.33 4.59
N ALA A 324 -5.05 11.17 4.42
CA ALA A 324 -4.36 11.62 3.21
C ALA A 324 -4.92 10.94 1.95
N THR A 325 -5.44 9.73 2.10
CA THR A 325 -5.97 8.89 1.02
C THR A 325 -7.41 9.20 0.61
N ASP A 326 -8.09 10.16 1.25
CA ASP A 326 -9.51 10.44 0.99
C ASP A 326 -9.82 10.81 -0.47
N VAL A 327 -8.83 11.36 -1.20
CA VAL A 327 -8.95 11.64 -2.65
C VAL A 327 -9.25 10.37 -3.47
N ALA A 328 -8.76 9.20 -3.06
CA ALA A 328 -8.98 7.93 -3.76
C ALA A 328 -10.45 7.47 -3.71
N LYS A 329 -11.25 7.99 -2.77
CA LYS A 329 -12.69 7.70 -2.70
C LYS A 329 -13.46 8.22 -3.92
N MET A 330 -12.92 9.21 -4.64
CA MET A 330 -13.55 9.77 -5.84
C MET A 330 -13.73 8.75 -6.96
N VAL A 331 -12.90 7.69 -6.99
CA VAL A 331 -13.00 6.58 -7.95
C VAL A 331 -13.44 5.28 -7.29
N GLU A 332 -14.04 5.37 -6.09
CA GLU A 332 -14.53 4.23 -5.32
C GLU A 332 -13.45 3.16 -5.06
N ALA A 333 -12.18 3.56 -4.92
CA ALA A 333 -11.12 2.62 -4.57
C ALA A 333 -11.26 2.14 -3.11
N PRO A 334 -11.09 0.83 -2.82
CA PRO A 334 -10.94 0.37 -1.43
C PRO A 334 -9.63 0.90 -0.85
N ILE A 335 -9.65 1.33 0.42
CA ILE A 335 -8.48 1.86 1.11
C ILE A 335 -8.22 1.00 2.35
N LEU A 336 -6.98 0.50 2.46
CA LEU A 336 -6.48 -0.26 3.59
C LEU A 336 -5.46 0.59 4.33
N HIS A 337 -5.76 0.97 5.56
CA HIS A 337 -4.84 1.64 6.47
C HIS A 337 -4.17 0.57 7.32
N VAL A 338 -2.90 0.28 7.09
CA VAL A 338 -2.20 -0.82 7.76
C VAL A 338 -1.15 -0.26 8.70
N ASN A 339 -1.07 -0.80 9.91
CA ASN A 339 0.01 -0.46 10.83
C ASN A 339 1.36 -0.91 10.25
N GLY A 340 2.29 0.04 10.08
CA GLY A 340 3.61 -0.21 9.50
C GLY A 340 4.52 -1.13 10.32
N GLU A 341 4.21 -1.36 11.60
CA GLU A 341 4.94 -2.25 12.50
C GLU A 341 4.36 -3.67 12.57
N GLU A 342 3.39 -4.00 11.70
CA GLU A 342 2.72 -5.31 11.70
C GLU A 342 3.04 -6.07 10.40
N PRO A 343 4.21 -6.74 10.31
CA PRO A 343 4.69 -7.44 9.11
C PRO A 343 3.67 -8.34 8.42
N MET A 344 2.91 -9.13 9.19
CA MET A 344 1.97 -10.09 8.62
C MET A 344 0.69 -9.42 8.10
N GLU A 345 0.32 -8.28 8.66
CA GLU A 345 -0.80 -7.47 8.17
C GLU A 345 -0.42 -6.75 6.88
N LEU A 346 0.83 -6.24 6.79
CA LEU A 346 1.41 -5.69 5.56
C LEU A 346 1.49 -6.74 4.45
N TYR A 347 1.99 -7.94 4.77
CA TYR A 347 2.06 -9.05 3.82
C TYR A 347 0.67 -9.43 3.30
N TRP A 348 -0.32 -9.55 4.18
CA TRP A 348 -1.69 -9.86 3.75
C TRP A 348 -2.29 -8.74 2.89
N ALA A 349 -2.13 -7.47 3.30
CA ALA A 349 -2.65 -6.33 2.55
C ALA A 349 -2.06 -6.23 1.13
N ALA A 350 -0.81 -6.67 0.96
CA ALA A 350 -0.13 -6.74 -0.33
C ALA A 350 -0.77 -7.76 -1.30
N LEU A 351 -1.42 -8.80 -0.76
CA LEU A 351 -2.04 -9.89 -1.52
C LEU A 351 -3.58 -9.85 -1.54
N PHE A 352 -4.17 -8.82 -0.93
CA PHE A 352 -5.60 -8.58 -0.84
C PHE A 352 -6.25 -8.50 -2.23
#